data_AF-A0A702FKG5-F1
#
_entry.id   AF-A0A702FKG5-F1
#
_cell.length_a   1.000
_cell.length_b   1.000
_cell.length_c   1.000
_cell.angle_alpha   90.00
_cell.angle_beta   90.00
_cell.angle_gamma   90.00
#
_symmetry.space_group_name_H-M   'P 1'
#
loop_
_entity.id
_entity.type
_entity.pdbx_description
1 polymer ?
#
loop_
_entity_poly.entity_id
_entity_poly.type
_entity_poly.pdbx_seq_one_letter_code
_entity_poly.pdbx_strand_id
1 'polypeptide(L)'
;MKKIYMRLMAILVIFFLLWILDTQLFGYVMTDFLSIIKMGDIVSYNHTFVLIGGIPTIMMMTISFVRILFSKSVKYQNFPKSIEAWVTCAVVIPFAIGLIADCIVPFFFLASSYTRCPQEKFDDYHVVDISLCENIVDNRRFW
;
A
#
# COMPACT_ATOMS: atom_id res chain seq x y z
N MET A 1 -8.70 -32.87 13.45
CA MET A 1 -8.73 -32.39 12.05
C MET A 1 -9.07 -30.90 11.94
N LYS A 2 -10.21 -30.41 12.46
CA LYS A 2 -10.62 -28.99 12.37
C LYS A 2 -9.55 -27.97 12.82
N LYS A 3 -8.86 -28.22 13.95
CA LYS A 3 -7.79 -27.31 14.44
C LYS A 3 -6.55 -27.25 13.53
N ILE A 4 -6.14 -28.38 12.95
CA ILE A 4 -4.99 -28.45 12.05
C ILE A 4 -5.30 -27.72 10.75
N TYR A 5 -6.49 -27.93 10.20
CA TYR A 5 -6.99 -27.20 9.03
C TYR A 5 -6.99 -25.67 9.25
N MET A 6 -7.53 -25.21 10.38
CA MET A 6 -7.54 -23.78 10.71
C MET A 6 -6.13 -23.17 10.81
N ARG A 7 -5.15 -23.94 11.29
CA ARG A 7 -3.74 -23.49 11.35
C ARG A 7 -3.10 -23.42 9.97
N LEU A 8 -3.36 -24.40 9.11
CA LEU A 8 -2.94 -24.36 7.70
C LEU A 8 -3.53 -23.15 6.97
N MET A 9 -4.83 -22.87 7.16
CA MET A 9 -5.46 -21.69 6.60
C MET A 9 -4.84 -20.40 7.13
N ALA A 10 -4.54 -20.32 8.43
CA ALA A 10 -3.86 -19.15 9.00
C ALA A 10 -2.46 -18.94 8.38
N ILE A 11 -1.71 -20.02 8.13
CA ILE A 11 -0.40 -19.95 7.45
C ILE A 11 -0.55 -19.41 6.02
N LEU A 12 -1.51 -19.92 5.25
CA LEU A 12 -1.77 -19.42 3.89
C LEU A 12 -2.13 -17.93 3.89
N VAL A 13 -2.97 -17.49 4.83
CA VAL A 13 -3.31 -16.08 4.97
C VAL A 13 -2.09 -15.25 5.35
N ILE A 14 -1.22 -15.73 6.23
CA ILE A 14 0.03 -15.02 6.59
C ILE A 14 0.92 -14.84 5.35
N PHE A 15 1.13 -15.90 4.55
CA PHE A 15 1.92 -15.78 3.32
C PHE A 15 1.31 -14.79 2.35
N PHE A 16 -0.01 -14.79 2.19
CA PHE A 16 -0.72 -13.84 1.34
C PHE A 16 -0.56 -12.38 1.83
N LEU A 17 -0.67 -12.14 3.14
CA LEU A 17 -0.49 -10.80 3.72
C LEU A 17 0.96 -10.32 3.63
N LEU A 18 1.93 -11.21 3.81
CA LEU A 18 3.35 -10.89 3.64
C LEU A 18 3.67 -10.55 2.18
N TRP A 19 3.06 -11.25 1.22
CA TRP A 19 3.19 -10.92 -0.19
C TRP A 19 2.62 -9.53 -0.50
N ILE A 20 1.45 -9.18 0.03
CA ILE A 20 0.90 -7.82 -0.10
C ILE A 20 1.85 -6.77 0.49
N LEU A 21 2.41 -7.02 1.69
CA LEU A 21 3.37 -6.11 2.31
C LEU A 21 4.62 -5.91 1.47
N ASP A 22 5.14 -6.99 0.87
CA ASP A 22 6.31 -6.93 0.00
C ASP A 22 6.03 -6.04 -1.23
N THR A 23 4.89 -6.24 -1.89
CA THR A 23 4.46 -5.38 -3.01
C THR A 23 4.25 -3.93 -2.58
N GLN A 24 3.74 -3.68 -1.37
CA GLN A 24 3.55 -2.32 -0.84
C GLN A 24 4.87 -1.61 -0.52
N LEU A 25 5.88 -2.34 -0.04
CA LEU A 25 7.16 -1.77 0.41
C LEU A 25 8.23 -1.73 -0.68
N PHE A 26 8.21 -2.67 -1.62
CA PHE A 26 9.27 -2.84 -2.62
C PHE A 26 8.76 -2.87 -4.07
N GLY A 27 7.44 -2.89 -4.28
CA GLY A 27 6.82 -2.91 -5.61
C GLY A 27 6.48 -1.53 -6.17
N TYR A 28 5.53 -1.52 -7.10
CA TYR A 28 5.03 -0.31 -7.77
C TYR A 28 4.46 0.73 -6.78
N VAL A 29 3.81 0.29 -5.70
CA VAL A 29 3.18 1.17 -4.69
C VAL A 29 4.20 2.12 -4.05
N MET A 30 5.34 1.58 -3.58
CA MET A 30 6.41 2.41 -3.02
C MET A 30 7.09 3.27 -4.09
N THR A 31 7.20 2.74 -5.32
CA THR A 31 7.84 3.46 -6.42
C THR A 31 7.05 4.72 -6.78
N ASP A 32 5.73 4.61 -6.90
CA ASP A 32 4.83 5.73 -7.15
C ASP A 32 4.84 6.72 -5.99
N PHE A 33 4.78 6.24 -4.75
CA PHE A 33 4.88 7.09 -3.55
C PHE A 33 6.16 7.93 -3.54
N LEU A 34 7.31 7.29 -3.81
CA LEU A 34 8.59 7.98 -3.87
C LEU A 34 8.69 8.93 -5.08
N SER A 35 8.08 8.57 -6.22
CA SER A 35 8.04 9.42 -7.41
C SER A 35 7.33 10.74 -7.12
N ILE A 36 6.19 10.68 -6.43
CA ILE A 36 5.39 11.87 -6.08
C ILE A 36 6.06 12.72 -5.02
N ILE A 37 6.74 12.12 -4.03
CA ILE A 37 7.50 12.89 -3.03
C ILE A 37 8.68 13.61 -3.68
N LYS A 38 9.35 12.97 -4.63
CA LYS A 38 10.53 13.55 -5.30
C LYS A 38 10.17 14.68 -6.26
N MET A 39 8.95 14.72 -6.79
CA MET A 39 8.49 15.73 -7.77
C MET A 39 9.53 15.98 -8.87
N GLY A 40 10.01 14.91 -9.51
CA GLY A 40 10.94 15.02 -10.63
C GLY A 40 10.23 15.36 -11.94
N ASP A 41 10.99 15.49 -13.03
CA ASP A 41 10.44 15.83 -14.37
C ASP A 41 9.42 14.81 -14.88
N ILE A 42 9.47 13.57 -14.36
CA ILE A 42 8.54 12.47 -14.61
C ILE A 42 8.04 11.96 -13.26
N VAL A 43 6.72 11.97 -13.07
CA VAL A 43 6.05 11.50 -11.86
C VAL A 43 5.11 10.35 -12.22
N SER A 44 5.24 9.20 -11.58
CA SER A 44 4.29 8.09 -11.71
C SER A 44 3.28 8.12 -10.58
N TYR A 45 2.00 8.02 -10.91
CA TYR A 45 0.93 7.99 -9.94
C TYR A 45 -0.27 7.16 -10.41
N ASN A 46 -0.52 6.05 -9.72
CA ASN A 46 -1.69 5.19 -9.94
C ASN A 46 -2.52 4.99 -8.66
N HIS A 47 -2.91 6.09 -8.00
CA HIS A 47 -3.82 6.05 -6.83
C HIS A 47 -3.40 5.06 -5.73
N THR A 48 -2.11 5.04 -5.40
CA THR A 48 -1.51 4.05 -4.50
C THR A 48 -1.32 4.55 -3.05
N PHE A 49 -1.72 5.79 -2.71
CA PHE A 49 -1.50 6.31 -1.35
C PHE A 49 -2.33 5.59 -0.29
N VAL A 50 -3.54 5.14 -0.62
CA VAL A 50 -4.36 4.31 0.25
C VAL A 50 -3.66 2.99 0.58
N LEU A 51 -2.89 2.44 -0.36
CA LEU A 51 -2.13 1.21 -0.16
C LEU A 51 -0.96 1.47 0.80
N ILE A 52 -0.25 2.60 0.67
CA ILE A 52 0.78 3.02 1.63
C ILE A 52 0.17 3.23 3.03
N GLY A 53 -0.95 3.94 3.12
CA GLY A 53 -1.71 4.12 4.37
C GLY A 53 -2.25 2.82 4.96
N GLY A 54 -2.42 1.79 4.12
CA GLY A 54 -2.83 0.44 4.50
C GLY A 54 -1.74 -0.43 5.12
N ILE A 55 -0.45 -0.06 5.00
CA ILE A 55 0.68 -0.86 5.52
C ILE A 55 0.49 -1.21 7.01
N PRO A 56 0.20 -0.26 7.93
CA PRO A 56 -0.03 -0.59 9.33
C PRO A 56 -1.18 -1.59 9.52
N THR A 57 -2.23 -1.50 8.71
CA THR A 57 -3.37 -2.44 8.73
C THR A 57 -2.91 -3.86 8.40
N ILE A 58 -2.18 -4.03 7.30
CA ILE A 58 -1.71 -5.36 6.87
C ILE A 58 -0.68 -5.93 7.85
N MET A 59 0.21 -5.09 8.41
CA MET A 59 1.12 -5.51 9.47
C MET A 59 0.36 -6.00 10.72
N MET A 60 -0.65 -5.26 11.16
CA MET A 60 -1.45 -5.63 12.33
C MET A 60 -2.28 -6.89 12.09
N MET A 61 -2.83 -7.08 10.88
CA MET A 61 -3.50 -8.32 10.49
C MET A 61 -2.52 -9.50 10.53
N THR A 62 -1.33 -9.34 9.97
CA THR A 62 -0.29 -10.38 9.96
C THR A 62 0.08 -10.79 11.38
N ILE A 63 0.36 -9.83 12.27
CA ILE A 63 0.65 -10.08 13.69
C ILE A 63 -0.51 -10.83 14.37
N SER A 64 -1.75 -10.45 14.06
CA SER A 64 -2.95 -11.09 14.60
C SER A 64 -3.09 -12.55 14.17
N PHE A 65 -2.84 -12.85 12.89
CA PHE A 65 -2.84 -14.22 12.38
C PHE A 65 -1.70 -15.07 12.96
N VAL A 66 -0.51 -14.49 13.13
CA VAL A 66 0.61 -15.15 13.83
C VAL A 66 0.23 -15.50 15.28
N ARG A 67 -0.41 -14.58 16.01
CA ARG A 67 -0.91 -14.86 17.37
C ARG A 67 -1.95 -15.99 17.39
N ILE A 68 -2.88 -16.00 16.43
CA ILE A 68 -3.89 -17.05 16.30
C ILE A 68 -3.23 -18.41 16.08
N LEU A 69 -2.19 -18.49 15.24
CA LEU A 69 -1.46 -19.71 14.92
C LEU A 69 -0.88 -20.38 16.18
N PHE A 70 -0.31 -19.58 17.09
CA PHE A 70 0.29 -20.06 18.34
C PHE A 70 -0.69 -20.17 19.51
N SER A 71 -1.92 -19.67 19.37
CA SER A 71 -2.93 -19.78 20.42
C SER A 71 -3.42 -21.22 20.63
N LYS A 72 -3.69 -21.58 21.89
CA LYS A 72 -4.22 -22.93 22.26
C LYS A 72 -5.63 -23.17 21.71
N SER A 73 -6.43 -22.12 21.57
CA SER A 73 -7.83 -22.17 21.17
C SER A 73 -8.09 -21.80 19.70
N VAL A 74 -7.07 -21.35 18.95
CA VAL A 74 -7.22 -20.80 17.59
C VAL A 74 -8.29 -19.70 17.58
N LYS A 75 -8.18 -18.78 18.53
CA LYS A 75 -9.08 -17.63 18.67
C LYS A 75 -8.26 -16.36 18.77
N TYR A 76 -8.77 -15.30 18.16
CA TYR A 76 -8.22 -13.97 18.36
C TYR A 76 -8.39 -13.56 19.82
N GLN A 77 -7.34 -12.94 20.36
CA GLN A 77 -7.38 -12.30 21.67
C GLN A 77 -7.16 -10.82 21.42
N ASN A 78 -8.11 -10.00 21.89
CA ASN A 78 -8.00 -8.55 21.78
C ASN A 78 -6.71 -8.08 22.47
N PHE A 79 -6.20 -6.95 21.99
CA PHE A 79 -5.12 -6.26 22.67
C PHE A 79 -5.57 -5.87 24.09
N PRO A 80 -4.64 -5.78 25.05
CA PRO A 80 -4.92 -5.17 26.35
C PRO A 80 -5.53 -3.79 26.16
N LYS A 81 -6.56 -3.46 26.95
CA LYS A 81 -7.27 -2.16 26.88
C LYS A 81 -6.35 -0.95 26.95
N SER A 82 -5.20 -1.07 27.63
CA SER A 82 -4.20 -0.01 27.75
C SER A 82 -3.53 0.37 26.43
N ILE A 83 -3.45 -0.55 25.47
CA ILE A 83 -2.79 -0.31 24.17
C ILE A 83 -3.74 -0.38 22.98
N GLU A 84 -4.95 -0.89 23.17
CA GLU A 84 -5.98 -1.05 22.13
C GLU A 84 -6.27 0.27 21.40
N ALA A 85 -6.43 1.38 22.13
CA ALA A 85 -6.67 2.69 21.54
C ALA A 85 -5.48 3.16 20.68
N TRP A 86 -4.26 3.00 21.19
CA TRP A 86 -3.04 3.38 20.46
C TRP A 86 -2.86 2.59 19.17
N VAL A 87 -3.05 1.27 19.24
CA VAL A 87 -2.99 0.39 18.07
C VAL A 87 -4.07 0.77 17.05
N THR A 88 -5.28 1.06 17.52
CA THR A 88 -6.39 1.48 16.63
C THR A 88 -6.06 2.79 15.93
N CYS A 89 -5.57 3.79 16.66
CA CYS A 89 -5.15 5.06 16.07
C CYS A 89 -4.01 4.88 15.07
N ALA A 90 -3.02 4.04 15.37
CA ALA A 90 -1.88 3.75 14.49
C ALA A 90 -2.30 3.07 13.17
N VAL A 91 -3.48 2.43 13.13
CA VAL A 91 -4.03 1.82 11.92
C VAL A 91 -4.95 2.81 11.18
N VAL A 92 -5.88 3.43 11.90
CA VAL A 92 -6.93 4.26 11.30
C VAL A 92 -6.37 5.57 10.74
N ILE A 93 -5.44 6.22 11.44
CA ILE A 93 -4.92 7.53 11.03
C ILE A 93 -4.15 7.42 9.71
N PRO A 94 -3.15 6.52 9.54
CA PRO A 94 -2.42 6.40 8.27
C PRO A 94 -3.33 6.00 7.11
N PHE A 95 -4.30 5.12 7.36
CA PHE A 95 -5.27 4.71 6.33
C PHE A 95 -6.13 5.89 5.87
N ALA A 96 -6.65 6.69 6.81
CA ALA A 96 -7.43 7.89 6.50
C ALA A 96 -6.58 8.93 5.73
N ILE A 97 -5.33 9.15 6.14
CA ILE A 97 -4.40 10.05 5.43
C ILE A 97 -4.15 9.55 4.01
N GLY A 98 -3.91 8.25 3.82
CA GLY A 98 -3.71 7.65 2.49
C GLY A 98 -4.93 7.86 1.58
N LEU A 99 -6.14 7.64 2.10
CA LEU A 99 -7.39 7.90 1.37
C LEU A 99 -7.54 9.38 0.99
N ILE A 100 -7.26 10.29 1.92
CA ILE A 100 -7.34 11.73 1.66
C ILE A 100 -6.30 12.14 0.62
N ALA A 101 -5.08 11.63 0.72
CA ALA A 101 -4.02 11.90 -0.25
C ALA A 101 -4.40 11.44 -1.66
N ASP A 102 -5.00 10.25 -1.80
CA ASP A 102 -5.46 9.77 -3.11
C ASP A 102 -6.56 10.62 -3.74
N CYS A 103 -7.36 11.30 -2.92
CA CYS A 103 -8.32 12.27 -3.40
C CYS A 103 -7.66 13.60 -3.80
N ILE A 104 -6.64 14.06 -3.08
CA ILE A 104 -6.02 15.39 -3.26
C ILE A 104 -5.02 15.42 -4.42
N VAL A 105 -4.22 14.37 -4.58
CA VAL A 105 -3.12 14.33 -5.56
C VAL A 105 -3.58 14.55 -7.01
N PRO A 106 -4.73 14.01 -7.47
CA PRO A 106 -5.28 14.35 -8.78
C PRO A 106 -5.53 15.85 -8.98
N PHE A 107 -6.08 16.54 -7.96
CA PHE A 107 -6.31 17.98 -8.03
C PHE A 107 -5.00 18.77 -8.06
N PHE A 108 -3.97 18.26 -7.38
CA PHE A 108 -2.62 18.84 -7.49
C PHE A 108 -2.09 18.75 -8.92
N PHE A 109 -2.26 17.60 -9.59
CA PHE A 109 -1.85 17.48 -11.00
C PHE A 109 -2.66 18.39 -11.93
N LEU A 110 -3.96 18.57 -11.68
CA LEU A 110 -4.78 19.51 -12.47
C LEU A 110 -4.33 20.97 -12.32
N ALA A 111 -3.79 21.36 -11.17
CA ALA A 111 -3.37 22.73 -10.89
C ALA A 111 -1.89 23.01 -11.22
N SER A 112 -1.11 21.98 -11.57
CA SER A 112 0.32 22.08 -11.82
C SER A 112 0.66 22.02 -13.32
N SER A 113 1.92 22.25 -13.66
CA SER A 113 2.42 22.18 -15.04
C SER A 113 2.60 20.76 -15.57
N TYR A 114 2.26 19.74 -14.78
CA TYR A 114 2.40 18.35 -15.18
C TYR A 114 1.27 17.93 -16.13
N THR A 115 1.65 17.34 -17.25
CA THR A 115 0.75 16.81 -18.26
C THR A 115 0.76 15.29 -18.25
N ARG A 116 -0.41 14.68 -18.44
CA ARG A 116 -0.53 13.22 -18.51
C ARG A 116 -0.04 12.72 -19.88
N CYS A 117 0.73 11.64 -19.90
CA CYS A 117 1.16 11.04 -21.18
C CYS A 117 -0.06 10.46 -21.94
N PRO A 118 -0.16 10.67 -23.26
CA PRO A 118 -1.32 10.24 -24.05
C PRO A 118 -1.30 8.75 -24.45
N GLN A 119 -0.19 8.06 -24.20
CA GLN A 119 0.00 6.65 -24.55
C GLN A 119 -0.65 5.77 -23.48
N GLU A 120 -1.52 4.82 -23.87
CA GLU A 120 -2.23 3.93 -22.92
C GLU A 120 -1.30 3.18 -21.95
N LYS A 121 -0.06 2.89 -22.38
CA LYS A 121 0.93 2.20 -21.53
C LYS A 121 1.48 3.08 -20.39
N PHE A 122 1.36 4.40 -20.50
CA PHE A 122 1.97 5.36 -19.59
C PHE A 122 0.97 6.41 -19.09
N ASP A 123 -0.33 6.09 -19.07
CA ASP A 123 -1.39 6.96 -18.61
C ASP A 123 -1.27 7.36 -17.13
N ASP A 124 -0.62 6.50 -16.33
CA ASP A 124 -0.24 6.76 -14.94
C ASP A 124 0.95 7.73 -14.78
N TYR A 125 1.60 8.14 -15.88
CA TYR A 125 2.74 9.05 -15.84
C TYR A 125 2.34 10.50 -16.14
N HIS A 126 2.89 11.39 -15.32
CA HIS A 126 2.70 12.83 -15.36
C HIS A 126 4.07 13.49 -15.59
N VAL A 127 4.21 14.29 -16.64
CA VAL A 127 5.50 14.88 -17.07
C VAL A 127 5.42 16.40 -17.22
N VAL A 128 6.53 17.09 -16.98
CA VAL A 128 6.61 18.55 -17.20
C VAL A 128 6.66 18.90 -18.69
N ASP A 129 7.27 18.05 -19.51
CA ASP A 129 7.34 18.17 -20.97
C ASP A 129 6.89 16.85 -21.61
N ILE A 130 5.99 16.93 -22.59
CA ILE A 130 5.40 15.75 -23.23
C ILE A 130 6.41 14.92 -24.03
N SER A 131 7.53 15.52 -24.44
CA SER A 131 8.64 14.80 -25.09
C SER A 131 9.32 13.80 -24.15
N LEU A 132 9.20 13.99 -22.83
CA LEU A 132 9.74 13.05 -21.84
C LEU A 132 9.01 11.70 -21.86
N CYS A 133 7.75 11.67 -22.34
CA CYS A 133 6.97 10.42 -22.45
C CYS A 133 7.66 9.38 -23.35
N GLU A 134 8.43 9.81 -24.36
CA GLU A 134 9.13 8.90 -25.28
C GLU A 134 10.33 8.19 -24.64
N ASN A 135 10.86 8.74 -23.55
CA ASN A 135 12.05 8.24 -22.85
C ASN A 135 11.72 7.45 -21.57
N ILE A 136 10.43 7.20 -21.29
CA ILE A 136 10.01 6.47 -20.10
C ILE A 136 10.36 4.99 -20.25
N VAL A 137 11.20 4.49 -19.34
CA VAL A 137 11.43 3.07 -19.13
C VAL A 137 10.72 2.67 -17.84
N ASP A 138 9.63 1.90 -17.96
CA ASP A 138 8.91 1.40 -16.79
C ASP A 138 9.72 0.32 -16.08
N ASN A 139 10.37 0.73 -14.99
CA ASN A 139 11.13 -0.13 -14.08
C ASN A 139 10.34 -0.48 -12.81
N ARG A 140 9.03 -0.17 -12.76
CA ARG A 140 8.20 -0.55 -11.61
C ARG A 140 8.16 -2.07 -11.55
N ARG A 141 8.61 -2.63 -10.42
CA ARG A 141 8.50 -4.07 -10.21
C ARG A 141 7.02 -4.43 -10.03
N PHE A 142 6.48 -5.20 -10.99
CA PHE A 142 5.20 -5.91 -10.86
C PHE A 142 5.31 -7.14 -9.94
N TRP A 143 6.49 -7.41 -9.39
CA TRP A 143 6.84 -8.56 -8.58
C TRP A 143 7.55 -8.12 -7.31
#